data_AF-A0A953XLN7-F1
#
_entry.id   AF-A0A953XLN7-F1
#
_cell.length_a   1.000
_cell.length_b   1.000
_cell.length_c   1.000
_cell.angle_alpha   90.00
_cell.angle_beta   90.00
_cell.angle_gamma   90.00
#
_symmetry.space_group_name_H-M   'P 1'
#
loop_
_entity.id
_entity.type
_entity.pdbx_description
1 polymer ?
#
loop_
_entity_poly.entity_id
_entity_poly.type
_entity_poly.pdbx_seq_one_letter_code
_entity_poly.pdbx_strand_id
1 'polypeptide(L)' 'MPELTDEFVTEKFAHLYEQYFDRFEIKKDGEGNRYIHAEYSHPRFKRTWLPQLFCGLRVHCVPSEESKPSPQGLGSSQG' A
#
# COMPACT_ATOMS: atom_id res chain seq x y z
N MET A 1 -26.20 7.62 -0.93
CA MET A 1 -25.21 8.04 0.08
C MET A 1 -24.38 9.16 -0.55
N PRO A 2 -24.09 10.25 0.17
CA PRO A 2 -23.15 11.25 -0.33
C PRO A 2 -21.79 10.58 -0.58
N GLU A 3 -21.14 10.92 -1.69
CA GLU A 3 -19.79 10.41 -1.97
C GLU A 3 -18.80 10.99 -0.94
N LEU A 4 -18.02 10.11 -0.32
CA LEU A 4 -16.96 10.53 0.60
C LEU A 4 -15.84 11.18 -0.21
N THR A 5 -15.34 12.31 0.28
CA THR A 5 -14.21 13.00 -0.34
C THR A 5 -12.92 12.22 -0.13
N ASP A 6 -11.99 12.35 -1.09
CA ASP A 6 -10.67 11.76 -1.03
C ASP A 6 -9.94 12.20 0.24
N GLU A 7 -10.07 13.47 0.63
CA GLU A 7 -9.50 14.02 1.85
C GLU A 7 -10.01 13.30 3.10
N PHE A 8 -11.33 13.09 3.22
CA PHE A 8 -11.90 12.37 4.35
C PHE A 8 -11.41 10.93 4.42
N VAL A 9 -11.42 10.21 3.28
CA VAL A 9 -10.98 8.81 3.24
C VAL A 9 -9.50 8.71 3.61
N THR A 10 -8.67 9.60 3.08
CA THR A 10 -7.23 9.61 3.33
C THR A 10 -6.91 9.97 4.78
N GLU A 11 -7.61 10.95 5.37
CA GLU A 11 -7.48 11.32 6.79
C GLU A 11 -7.86 10.15 7.71
N LYS A 12 -8.98 9.47 7.46
CA LYS A 12 -9.40 8.32 8.27
C LYS A 12 -8.50 7.11 8.09
N PHE A 13 -7.98 6.90 6.88
CA PHE A 13 -7.00 5.84 6.63
C PHE A 13 -5.69 6.12 7.38
N ALA A 14 -5.20 7.35 7.32
CA ALA A 14 -4.02 7.80 8.05
C ALA A 14 -4.17 7.56 9.56
N HIS A 15 -5.27 8.04 10.15
CA HIS A 15 -5.53 7.93 11.58
C HIS A 15 -5.44 6.49 12.12
N LEU A 16 -5.81 5.50 11.31
CA LEU A 16 -5.78 4.10 11.70
C LEU A 16 -4.48 3.39 11.32
N TYR A 17 -3.89 3.75 10.18
CA TYR A 17 -2.87 2.92 9.54
C TYR A 17 -1.53 3.63 9.23
N GLU A 18 -1.37 4.91 9.53
CA GLU A 18 -0.13 5.65 9.22
C GLU A 18 1.13 5.01 9.81
N GLN A 19 1.05 4.39 10.99
CA GLN A 19 2.17 3.72 11.63
C GLN A 19 2.66 2.46 10.89
N TYR A 20 1.88 1.97 9.94
CA TYR A 20 2.12 0.71 9.24
C TYR A 20 2.58 0.89 7.79
N PHE A 21 2.36 2.07 7.21
CA PHE A 21 2.65 2.36 5.81
C PHE A 21 3.58 3.56 5.72
N ASP A 22 4.59 3.48 4.86
CA ASP A 22 5.46 4.62 4.60
C ASP A 22 4.73 5.68 3.76
N ARG A 23 3.82 5.21 2.90
CA ARG A 23 3.05 6.05 1.98
C ARG A 23 1.72 5.41 1.64
N PHE A 24 0.69 6.22 1.46
CA PHE A 24 -0.57 5.79 0.88
C PHE A 24 -1.24 6.93 0.11
N GLU A 25 -2.00 6.59 -0.94
CA GLU A 25 -2.73 7.54 -1.77
C GLU A 25 -3.91 6.86 -2.49
N ILE A 26 -4.89 7.64 -2.92
CA ILE A 26 -6.01 7.14 -3.73
C ILE A 26 -5.62 7.21 -5.21
N LYS A 27 -5.67 6.07 -5.90
CA LYS A 27 -5.39 5.94 -7.33
C LYS A 27 -6.63 5.44 -8.09
N LYS A 28 -6.55 5.49 -9.42
CA LYS A 28 -7.51 4.85 -10.33
C LYS A 28 -6.81 3.73 -11.09
N ASP A 29 -7.47 2.60 -11.25
CA ASP A 29 -6.98 1.51 -12.10
C ASP A 29 -7.24 1.81 -13.60
N GLY A 30 -6.85 0.89 -14.47
CA GLY A 30 -7.05 1.02 -15.92
C GLY A 30 -8.53 1.07 -16.35
N GLU A 31 -9.46 0.69 -15.47
CA GLU A 31 -10.90 0.73 -15.68
C GLU A 31 -11.54 2.00 -15.07
N GLY A 32 -10.73 2.86 -14.43
CA GLY A 32 -11.19 4.09 -13.78
C GLY A 32 -11.72 3.88 -12.36
N ASN A 33 -11.70 2.66 -11.84
CA ASN A 33 -12.14 2.38 -10.48
C ASN A 33 -11.13 2.89 -9.46
N ARG A 34 -11.63 3.54 -8.41
CA ARG A 34 -10.80 4.12 -7.35
C ARG A 34 -10.37 3.04 -6.35
N TYR A 35 -9.14 3.15 -5.86
CA TYR A 35 -8.59 2.26 -4.83
C TYR A 35 -7.53 2.98 -4.00
N ILE A 36 -7.28 2.51 -2.78
CA ILE A 36 -6.20 2.97 -1.92
C ILE A 36 -4.96 2.15 -2.24
N HIS A 37 -3.89 2.81 -2.66
CA HIS A 37 -2.57 2.23 -2.85
C HIS A 37 -1.73 2.54 -1.62
N ALA A 38 -1.26 1.51 -0.90
CA ALA A 38 -0.50 1.67 0.34
C ALA A 38 0.82 0.88 0.27
N GLU A 39 1.93 1.56 0.56
CA GLU A 39 3.29 1.05 0.45
C GLU A 39 3.89 0.84 1.84
N TYR A 40 4.54 -0.31 2.05
CA TYR A 40 5.16 -0.67 3.32
C TYR A 40 6.57 -1.22 3.14
N SER A 41 7.49 -0.76 3.98
CA SER A 41 8.89 -1.17 3.94
C SER A 41 9.19 -2.35 4.85
N HIS A 42 8.45 -2.46 5.96
CA HIS A 42 8.70 -3.48 6.97
C HIS A 42 7.64 -4.59 6.89
N PRO A 43 8.02 -5.88 6.99
CA PRO A 43 7.09 -7.01 7.01
C PRO A 43 6.25 -7.09 8.31
N ARG A 44 6.10 -5.97 9.05
CA ARG A 44 5.26 -5.87 10.24
C ARG A 44 3.77 -6.06 9.92
N PHE A 45 3.40 -6.00 8.65
CA PHE A 45 2.02 -6.09 8.22
C PHE A 45 1.54 -7.54 8.02
N LYS A 46 0.78 -8.07 8.97
CA LYS A 46 -0.05 -9.25 8.69
C LYS A 46 -1.21 -8.80 7.82
N ARG A 47 -1.30 -9.30 6.58
CA ARG A 47 -2.40 -9.00 5.62
C ARG A 47 -3.81 -9.11 6.22
N THR A 48 -3.97 -9.86 7.31
CA THR A 48 -5.23 -10.02 8.06
C THR A 48 -5.69 -8.78 8.83
N TRP A 49 -4.84 -7.78 9.05
CA TRP A 49 -5.17 -6.58 9.82
C TRP A 49 -5.73 -5.44 8.98
N LEU A 50 -5.55 -5.48 7.66
CA LEU A 50 -6.14 -4.50 6.77
C LEU A 50 -7.46 -5.03 6.22
N PRO A 51 -8.52 -4.20 6.19
CA PRO A 51 -9.71 -4.57 5.45
C PRO A 51 -9.41 -4.59 3.94
N GLN A 52 -10.06 -5.51 3.22
CA GLN A 52 -10.03 -5.48 1.74
C GLN A 52 -10.73 -4.24 1.17
N LEU A 53 -11.66 -3.66 1.93
CA LEU A 53 -12.43 -2.47 1.57
C LEU A 53 -12.39 -1.44 2.69
N PHE A 54 -12.04 -0.20 2.37
CA PHE A 54 -12.05 0.92 3.31
C PHE A 54 -12.85 2.07 2.71
N CYS A 55 -13.89 2.54 3.39
CA CYS A 55 -14.81 3.57 2.87
C CYS A 55 -15.37 3.24 1.47
N GLY A 56 -15.52 1.96 1.13
CA GLY A 56 -15.96 1.48 -0.18
C GLY A 56 -14.87 1.37 -1.25
N LEU A 57 -13.62 1.75 -0.94
CA LEU A 57 -12.47 1.59 -1.84
C LEU A 57 -11.72 0.30 -1.57
N ARG A 58 -11.30 -0.40 -2.63
CA ARG A 58 -10.36 -1.52 -2.51
C ARG A 58 -9.04 -1.02 -1.94
N VAL A 59 -8.42 -1.81 -1.05
CA VAL A 59 -7.10 -1.49 -0.53
C VAL A 59 -6.06 -2.43 -1.13
N HIS A 60 -5.07 -1.87 -1.81
CA HIS A 60 -3.98 -2.59 -2.44
C HIS A 60 -2.67 -2.26 -1.72
N CYS A 61 -2.10 -3.27 -1.06
CA CYS A 61 -0.84 -3.14 -0.34
C CYS A 61 0.31 -3.81 -1.07
N VAL A 62 1.38 -3.05 -1.25
CA VAL A 62 2.59 -3.50 -1.92
C VAL A 62 3.82 -3.17 -1.09
N PRO A 63 4.88 -3.99 -1.13
CA PRO A 63 6.14 -3.62 -0.51
C PRO A 63 6.71 -2.38 -1.21
N SER A 64 7.25 -1.44 -0.44
CA SER A 64 7.97 -0.27 -0.95
C SER A 64 9.15 -0.71 -1.80
N GLU A 65 9.46 0.00 -2.88
CA GLU A 65 10.55 -0.39 -3.79
C GLU A 65 11.92 -0.44 -3.10
N GLU A 66 12.12 0.37 -2.06
CA GLU A 66 13.30 0.35 -1.19
C GLU A 66 13.46 -0.96 -0.40
N SER A 67 12.39 -1.74 -0.26
CA SER A 67 12.40 -3.00 0.50
C SER A 67 12.49 -4.24 -0.37
N LYS A 68 12.67 -4.07 -1.69
CA LYS A 68 13.14 -5.16 -2.54
C LYS A 68 14.54 -5.55 -2.03
N PRO A 69 14.77 -6.78 -1.54
CA PRO A 69 16.14 -7.22 -1.33
C PRO A 69 16.85 -7.04 -2.68
N SER A 70 17.96 -6.30 -2.68
CA SER A 70 18.81 -6.21 -3.85
C SER A 70 19.07 -7.63 -4.34
N PRO A 71 19.02 -7.91 -5.67
CA PRO A 71 19.32 -9.25 -6.17
C PRO A 71 20.74 -9.62 -5.71
N GLN A 72 20.82 -10.46 -4.67
CA GLN A 72 22.08 -11.03 -4.22
C GLN A 72 22.45 -12.16 -5.18
N GLY A 73 23.57 -11.96 -5.90
CA GLY A 73 24.38 -13.06 -6.41
C GLY A 73 24.16 -13.43 -7.87
N LEU A 74 25.08 -12.95 -8.72
CA LEU A 74 25.86 -13.87 -9.54
C LEU A 74 27.32 -13.65 -9.13
N GLY A 75 27.76 -14.45 -8.16
CA GLY A 75 29.18 -14.55 -7.85
C GLY A 75 29.91 -15.10 -9.08
N SER A 76 30.70 -14.27 -9.73
CA SER A 76 31.71 -14.75 -10.67
C SER A 76 32.86 -15.34 -9.85
N SER A 77 32.75 -16.64 -9.58
CA SER A 77 33.89 -17.45 -9.16
C SER A 77 34.92 -17.51 -10.30
N GLN A 78 36.18 -17.42 -9.89
CA GLN A 78 37.42 -17.46 -10.64
C GLN A 78 37.46 -18.36 -11.89
N GLY A 79 38.21 -17.88 -12.89
CA GLY A 79 38.90 -18.64 -13.93
C GLY A 79 40.09 -17.84 -14.40
#